data_AF-A0A5E6NK70-F1
#
_entry.id   AF-A0A5E6NK70-F1
#
_cell.length_a   1.000
_cell.length_b   1.000
_cell.length_c   1.000
_cell.angle_alpha   90.00
_cell.angle_beta   90.00
_cell.angle_gamma   90.00
#
_symmetry.space_group_name_H-M   'P 1'
#
loop_
_entity.id
_entity.type
_entity.pdbx_description
1 polymer ?
#
loop_
_entity_poly.entity_id
_entity_poly.type
_entity_poly.pdbx_seq_one_letter_code
_entity_poly.pdbx_strand_id
1 'polypeptide(L)'
;MSDIVVYDSGEIELKISIEHERICLRAEDIALIFDVHRPAVVKHIGNIYKTNEWQEVSTCSILEQVAKDGKKRKIKFYNLDMIIAVGYRINSKKATNFRLWATKVFKRVYPSWLYDK
;
A
#
# COMPACT_ATOMS: atom_id res chain seq x y z
N MET A 1 3.36 -23.63 -1.23
CA MET A 1 1.93 -23.58 -0.86
C MET A 1 1.71 -22.13 -0.55
N SER A 2 1.01 -21.39 -1.41
CA SER A 2 1.09 -19.93 -1.36
C SER A 2 0.38 -19.39 -0.12
N ASP A 3 1.15 -18.82 0.79
CA ASP A 3 0.61 -18.18 1.98
C ASP A 3 -0.08 -16.86 1.57
N ILE A 4 -1.41 -16.89 1.56
CA ILE A 4 -2.24 -15.70 1.30
C ILE A 4 -2.74 -15.16 2.64
N VAL A 5 -2.58 -13.85 2.85
CA VAL A 5 -3.09 -13.15 4.02
C VAL A 5 -4.11 -12.12 3.59
N VAL A 6 -5.17 -11.99 4.38
CA VAL A 6 -6.28 -11.09 4.09
C VAL A 6 -6.27 -9.92 5.07
N TYR A 7 -6.38 -8.71 4.54
CA TYR A 7 -6.75 -7.53 5.30
C TYR A 7 -8.15 -7.10 4.88
N ASP A 8 -9.07 -6.97 5.84
CA ASP A 8 -10.40 -6.44 5.60
C ASP A 8 -10.57 -5.11 6.35
N SER A 9 -10.92 -4.07 5.60
CA SER A 9 -11.20 -2.73 6.14
C SER A 9 -12.70 -2.46 6.36
N GLY A 10 -13.57 -3.40 5.98
CA GLY A 10 -15.02 -3.26 5.87
C GLY A 10 -15.47 -2.64 4.53
N GLU A 11 -14.59 -1.89 3.87
CA GLU A 11 -14.84 -1.26 2.56
C GLU A 11 -14.13 -2.01 1.41
N ILE A 12 -12.90 -2.45 1.68
CA ILE A 12 -12.03 -3.19 0.76
C ILE A 12 -11.42 -4.38 1.50
N GLU A 13 -11.43 -5.52 0.82
CA GLU A 13 -10.64 -6.71 1.16
C GLU A 13 -9.38 -6.78 0.30
N LEU A 14 -8.21 -6.87 0.95
CA LEU A 14 -6.91 -7.04 0.30
C LEU A 14 -6.40 -8.46 0.51
N LYS A 15 -6.16 -9.18 -0.58
CA LYS A 15 -5.52 -10.51 -0.56
C LYS A 15 -4.05 -10.40 -0.94
N ILE A 16 -3.17 -10.58 0.03
CA ILE A 16 -1.72 -10.45 -0.13
C ILE A 16 -1.13 -11.84 -0.26
N SER A 17 -0.47 -12.14 -1.38
CA SER A 17 0.39 -13.32 -1.50
C SER A 17 1.75 -13.00 -0.88
N ILE A 18 2.12 -13.69 0.19
CA ILE A 18 3.40 -13.50 0.89
C ILE A 18 4.59 -13.85 -0.02
N GLU A 19 4.48 -14.91 -0.82
CA GLU A 19 5.56 -15.37 -1.71
C GLU A 19 5.87 -14.41 -2.87
N HIS A 20 4.97 -13.47 -3.19
CA HIS A 20 5.04 -12.75 -4.47
C HIS A 20 4.73 -11.24 -4.38
N GLU A 21 4.44 -10.71 -3.18
CA GLU A 21 4.15 -9.28 -2.93
C GLU A 21 3.21 -8.62 -3.97
N ARG A 22 2.19 -9.35 -4.45
CA ARG A 22 1.42 -8.95 -5.65
C ARG A 22 0.39 -7.84 -5.45
N ILE A 23 0.38 -7.14 -4.32
CA ILE A 23 -0.60 -6.05 -4.13
C ILE A 23 -0.08 -4.76 -4.71
N CYS A 24 -0.92 -4.17 -5.54
CA CYS A 24 -0.73 -2.88 -6.17
C CYS A 24 -2.06 -2.11 -6.07
N LEU A 25 -2.07 -1.00 -5.32
CA LEU A 25 -3.27 -0.18 -5.11
C LEU A 25 -3.11 1.20 -5.71
N ARG A 26 -4.21 1.80 -6.16
CA ARG A 26 -4.21 3.21 -6.57
C ARG A 26 -4.32 4.11 -5.35
N ALA A 27 -3.98 5.39 -5.49
CA ALA A 27 -4.10 6.35 -4.40
C ALA A 27 -5.55 6.48 -3.89
N GLU A 28 -6.54 6.26 -4.76
CA GLU A 28 -7.97 6.21 -4.43
C GLU A 28 -8.31 5.05 -3.49
N ASP A 29 -7.75 3.86 -3.74
CA ASP A 29 -8.03 2.66 -2.94
C ASP A 29 -7.38 2.78 -1.55
N ILE A 30 -6.15 3.31 -1.50
CA ILE A 30 -5.43 3.62 -0.25
C ILE A 30 -6.22 4.65 0.59
N ALA A 31 -6.77 5.67 -0.07
CA ALA A 31 -7.58 6.69 0.59
C ALA A 31 -8.82 6.09 1.24
N LEU A 32 -9.50 5.14 0.58
CA LEU A 32 -10.66 4.44 1.13
C LEU A 32 -10.28 3.56 2.34
N ILE A 33 -9.19 2.80 2.23
CA ILE A 33 -8.69 1.95 3.31
C ILE A 33 -8.34 2.75 4.56
N PHE A 34 -7.72 3.93 4.39
CA PHE A 34 -7.29 4.75 5.51
C PHE A 34 -8.29 5.81 5.94
N ASP A 35 -9.45 5.89 5.28
CA ASP A 35 -10.51 6.86 5.57
C ASP A 35 -10.01 8.30 5.54
N VAL A 36 -9.35 8.65 4.43
CA VAL A 36 -8.82 9.99 4.18
C VAL A 36 -9.13 10.43 2.76
N HIS A 37 -8.95 11.71 2.48
CA HIS A 37 -9.07 12.19 1.11
C HIS A 37 -7.83 11.82 0.28
N ARG A 38 -8.07 11.41 -0.97
CA ARG A 38 -7.04 11.11 -1.96
C ARG A 38 -5.89 12.14 -2.06
N PRO A 39 -6.12 13.47 -2.01
CA PRO A 39 -5.01 14.43 -2.03
C PRO A 39 -4.03 14.27 -0.88
N ALA A 40 -4.48 13.84 0.30
CA ALA A 40 -3.59 13.57 1.43
C ALA A 40 -2.67 12.38 1.11
N VAL A 41 -3.20 11.30 0.55
CA VAL A 41 -2.41 10.14 0.09
C VAL A 41 -1.36 10.56 -0.94
N VAL A 42 -1.77 11.29 -1.98
CA VAL A 42 -0.84 11.77 -3.02
C VAL A 42 0.25 12.67 -2.44
N LYS A 43 -0.09 13.55 -1.49
CA LYS A 43 0.88 14.39 -0.78
C LYS A 43 1.88 13.54 0.00
N HIS A 44 1.42 12.52 0.74
CA HIS A 44 2.31 11.66 1.52
C HIS A 44 3.26 10.86 0.61
N ILE A 45 2.76 10.31 -0.50
CA ILE A 45 3.57 9.62 -1.51
C ILE A 45 4.63 10.55 -2.10
N GLY A 46 4.25 11.76 -2.51
CA GLY A 46 5.21 12.75 -3.02
C GLY A 46 6.30 13.08 -1.99
N ASN A 47 5.93 13.22 -0.73
CA ASN A 47 6.90 13.43 0.35
C ASN A 47 7.79 12.20 0.60
N ILE A 48 7.29 10.96 0.41
CA ILE A 48 8.08 9.73 0.57
C ILE A 48 9.20 9.70 -0.48
N TYR A 49 8.85 10.00 -1.72
CA TYR A 49 9.83 10.10 -2.81
C TYR A 49 10.81 11.24 -2.59
N LYS A 50 10.33 12.41 -2.14
CA LYS A 50 11.20 13.57 -1.87
C LYS A 50 12.24 13.29 -0.79
N THR A 51 11.90 12.48 0.21
CA THR A 51 12.84 12.11 1.29
C THR A 51 13.74 10.93 0.92
N ASN A 52 13.64 10.38 -0.30
CA ASN A 52 14.34 9.17 -0.73
C ASN A 52 14.13 7.97 0.22
N GLU A 53 13.00 7.96 0.95
CA GLU A 53 12.64 6.80 1.79
C GLU A 53 12.32 5.59 0.91
N TRP A 54 11.69 5.86 -0.25
CA TRP A 54 11.47 4.90 -1.32
C TRP A 54 11.75 5.56 -2.68
N GLN A 55 12.12 4.77 -3.68
CA GLN A 55 12.25 5.25 -5.06
C GLN A 55 10.98 4.95 -5.86
N GLU A 56 10.65 5.81 -6.83
CA GLU A 56 9.43 5.66 -7.64
C GLU A 56 9.45 4.37 -8.47
N VAL A 57 10.61 3.98 -9.00
CA VAL A 57 10.77 2.77 -9.83
C VAL A 57 10.55 1.48 -9.02
N SER A 58 10.85 1.48 -7.71
CA SER A 58 10.72 0.28 -6.88
C SER A 58 9.33 0.06 -6.30
N THR A 59 8.44 1.05 -6.40
CA THR A 59 7.12 1.01 -5.70
C THR A 59 5.94 1.33 -6.61
N CYS A 60 6.16 1.82 -7.83
CA CYS A 60 5.12 2.32 -8.72
C CYS A 60 5.05 1.51 -10.03
N SER A 61 3.89 0.95 -10.35
CA SER A 61 3.53 0.47 -11.69
C SER A 61 2.62 1.47 -12.39
N ILE A 62 2.85 1.73 -13.68
CA ILE A 62 2.03 2.66 -14.48
C ILE A 62 1.29 1.89 -15.56
N LEU A 63 -0.05 1.95 -15.54
CA LEU A 63 -0.90 1.49 -16.64
C LEU A 63 -1.44 2.67 -17.42
N GLU A 64 -1.32 2.63 -18.75
CA GLU A 64 -1.99 3.58 -19.64
C GLU A 64 -3.41 3.09 -19.94
N GLN A 65 -4.41 3.92 -19.63
CA GLN A 65 -5.79 3.66 -20.01
C GLN A 65 -6.29 4.77 -20.94
N VAL A 66 -6.86 4.38 -22.07
CA VAL A 66 -7.56 5.31 -22.97
C VAL A 66 -8.94 5.58 -22.38
N ALA A 67 -9.20 6.84 -22.03
CA ALA A 67 -10.51 7.26 -21.56
C ALA A 67 -11.50 7.37 -22.75
N LYS A 68 -12.80 7.41 -22.44
CA LYS A 68 -13.88 7.50 -23.44
C LYS A 68 -13.78 8.72 -24.36
N ASP A 69 -13.02 9.74 -23.96
CA ASP A 69 -12.73 10.97 -24.71
C ASP A 69 -11.46 10.87 -25.58
N GLY A 70 -10.88 9.66 -25.72
CA GLY A 70 -9.67 9.40 -26.49
C GLY A 70 -8.37 9.82 -25.78
N LYS A 71 -8.44 10.42 -24.58
CA LYS A 71 -7.25 10.85 -23.85
C LYS A 71 -6.62 9.68 -23.11
N LYS A 72 -5.30 9.52 -23.24
CA LYS A 72 -4.52 8.59 -22.43
C LYS A 72 -4.34 9.14 -21.03
N ARG A 73 -4.69 8.35 -20.02
CA ARG A 73 -4.40 8.65 -18.60
C ARG A 73 -3.45 7.60 -18.06
N LYS A 74 -2.41 8.07 -17.38
CA LYS A 74 -1.47 7.23 -16.64
C LYS A 74 -2.02 7.00 -15.25
N ILE A 75 -2.36 5.77 -14.94
CA ILE A 75 -2.82 5.35 -13.61
C ILE A 75 -1.62 4.74 -12.89
N LYS A 76 -1.29 5.29 -11.73
CA LYS A 76 -0.22 4.79 -10.86
C LYS A 76 -0.79 3.78 -9.87
N PHE A 77 -0.07 2.68 -9.69
CA PHE A 77 -0.34 1.65 -8.70
C PHE A 77 0.86 1.53 -7.77
N TYR A 78 0.60 1.38 -6.48
CA TYR A 78 1.58 1.40 -5.42
C TYR A 78 1.63 0.05 -4.72
N ASN A 79 2.85 -0.47 -4.55
CA ASN A 79 3.09 -1.75 -3.90
C ASN A 79 2.82 -1.72 -2.38
N LEU A 80 2.95 -2.87 -1.72
CA LEU A 80 2.72 -3.01 -0.28
C LEU A 80 3.60 -2.08 0.56
N ASP A 81 4.88 -1.91 0.22
CA ASP A 81 5.81 -1.05 0.97
C ASP A 81 5.33 0.40 0.99
N MET A 82 4.92 0.92 -0.17
CA MET A 82 4.39 2.27 -0.27
C MET A 82 3.08 2.43 0.52
N ILE A 83 2.20 1.42 0.49
CA ILE A 83 0.95 1.43 1.26
C ILE A 83 1.25 1.49 2.76
N ILE A 84 2.23 0.71 3.24
CA ILE A 84 2.70 0.71 4.63
C ILE A 84 3.30 2.07 5.00
N ALA A 85 4.20 2.62 4.18
CA ALA A 85 4.86 3.89 4.42
C ALA A 85 3.85 5.05 4.50
N VAL A 86 2.86 5.08 3.59
CA VAL A 86 1.74 6.04 3.66
C VAL A 86 0.93 5.83 4.94
N GLY A 87 0.65 4.58 5.30
CA GLY A 87 -0.03 4.23 6.54
C GLY A 87 0.64 4.80 7.78
N TYR A 88 1.97 4.85 7.85
CA TYR A 88 2.71 5.48 8.95
C TYR A 88 2.61 7.01 8.99
N ARG A 89 2.31 7.66 7.87
CA ARG A 89 2.18 9.12 7.77
C ARG A 89 0.74 9.61 8.01
N ILE A 90 -0.23 8.71 8.07
CA ILE A 90 -1.65 9.02 8.27
C ILE A 90 -2.07 8.77 9.72
N ASN A 91 -2.61 9.82 10.35
CA ASN A 91 -3.19 9.76 11.68
C ASN A 91 -4.70 9.47 11.61
N SER A 92 -5.06 8.22 11.28
CA SER A 92 -6.44 7.74 11.33
C SER A 92 -6.54 6.41 12.09
N LYS A 93 -7.74 6.12 12.61
CA LYS A 93 -8.01 4.83 13.28
C LYS A 93 -7.85 3.66 12.29
N LYS A 94 -8.31 3.81 11.04
CA LYS A 94 -8.15 2.78 10.01
C LYS A 94 -6.68 2.55 9.64
N ALA A 95 -5.89 3.62 9.48
CA ALA A 95 -4.45 3.49 9.25
C ALA A 95 -3.75 2.80 10.43
N THR A 96 -4.15 3.10 11.66
CA THR A 96 -3.64 2.42 12.87
C THR A 96 -3.95 0.93 12.86
N ASN A 97 -5.19 0.55 12.54
CA ASN A 97 -5.59 -0.85 12.43
C ASN A 97 -4.81 -1.58 11.33
N PHE A 98 -4.62 -0.94 10.17
CA PHE A 98 -3.80 -1.50 9.10
C PHE A 98 -2.36 -1.74 9.55
N ARG A 99 -1.72 -0.78 10.23
CA ARG A 99 -0.35 -0.96 10.75
C ARG A 99 -0.26 -2.12 11.74
N LEU A 100 -1.22 -2.22 12.67
CA LEU A 100 -1.29 -3.34 13.62
C LEU A 100 -1.44 -4.68 12.92
N TRP A 101 -2.31 -4.75 11.90
CA TRP A 101 -2.47 -5.94 11.08
C TRP A 101 -1.19 -6.29 10.32
N ALA A 102 -0.56 -5.32 9.63
CA ALA A 102 0.66 -5.53 8.87
C ALA A 102 1.81 -6.02 9.76
N THR A 103 1.97 -5.44 10.96
CA THR A 103 2.96 -5.91 11.95
C THR A 103 2.67 -7.34 12.41
N LYS A 104 1.41 -7.71 12.65
CA LYS A 104 1.03 -9.08 13.03
C LYS A 104 1.33 -10.08 11.92
N VAL A 105 1.04 -9.71 10.67
CA VAL A 105 1.38 -10.53 9.50
C VAL A 105 2.89 -10.72 9.40
N PHE A 106 3.68 -9.65 9.47
CA PHE A 106 5.14 -9.73 9.38
C PHE A 106 5.73 -10.67 10.44
N LYS A 107 5.30 -10.54 11.71
CA LYS A 107 5.74 -11.41 12.80
C LYS A 107 5.38 -12.89 12.59
N ARG A 108 4.24 -13.16 11.97
CA ARG A 108 3.81 -14.53 11.66
C ARG A 108 4.64 -15.14 10.53
N VAL A 109 4.99 -14.34 9.53
CA VAL A 109 5.72 -14.79 8.33
C VAL A 109 7.21 -14.94 8.59
N TYR A 110 7.81 -14.02 9.36
CA TYR A 110 9.25 -14.01 9.65
C TYR A 110 9.50 -14.21 11.15
N PRO A 111 9.20 -15.40 11.71
CA PRO A 111 9.32 -15.65 13.15
C PRO A 111 10.76 -15.60 13.66
N SER A 112 11.77 -15.90 12.83
CA SER A 112 13.19 -15.88 13.20
C SER A 112 13.75 -14.45 13.36
N TRP A 113 13.13 -13.44 12.74
CA TRP A 113 13.58 -12.04 12.80
C TRP A 113 13.45 -11.39 14.18
N LEU A 114 12.84 -12.10 15.14
CA LEU A 114 12.77 -11.70 16.56
C LEU A 114 13.90 -12.30 17.42
N TYR A 115 14.65 -13.27 16.89
CA TYR A 115 15.65 -14.04 17.65
C TYR A 115 17.08 -13.85 17.15
N ASP A 116 17.29 -13.24 15.98
CA ASP A 116 18.61 -12.83 15.51
C ASP A 116 18.99 -11.48 16.12
N LYS A 117 19.53 -11.50 17.34
CA LYS A 117 20.24 -10.39 17.97
C LYS A 117 21.61 -10.85 18.46
#